data_AF-A0A0D2P222-F1
#
_entry.id   AF-A0A0D2P222-F1
#
_cell.length_a   1.000
_cell.length_b   1.000
_cell.length_c   1.000
_cell.angle_alpha   90.00
_cell.angle_beta   90.00
_cell.angle_gamma   90.00
#
_symmetry.space_group_name_H-M   'P 1'
#
loop_
_entity.id
_entity.type
_entity.pdbx_description
1 polymer ?
#
loop_
_entity_poly.entity_id
_entity_poly.type
_entity_poly.pdbx_seq_one_letter_code
_entity_poly.pdbx_strand_id
1 'polypeptide(L)'
;MPTKSTINPPSASEGEDELESKEDHHQDPREETPPVTVNEMIQGTIAECPSAALKFRITNPAIVERTRKAQEKATKKKGGKKRNTASSGSKWKVPPESSNEEGEEEQTQPMKKRKALTTKDSNGDPENSDEDEDEKVSIPLTCYIYIEHPAAPRVTKGKISDAEKYVQKGPFVLQSTDSYSTFLLSISGAAPCPVLNIVDDKITWRCQTPGNSPCMPLGGRTGYTAMIDAIKAKRTGQRVVIAMMPPPKKSAEKPHWDVDDKENVSERDFDYGELETSTTDDTIIQQRKKFNEVAGPLIKELKAKYPIGNHPLFPGMRIYTDKSTGWNWELTELKLNIWAAHIIEYLFF
;
A
#
# COMPACT_ATOMS: atom_id res chain seq x y z
N MET A 1 -7.57 -27.17 69.73
CA MET A 1 -7.46 -28.58 69.29
C MET A 1 -6.85 -28.60 67.90
N PRO A 2 -5.57 -29.00 67.75
CA PRO A 2 -4.95 -29.19 66.44
C PRO A 2 -4.82 -30.68 66.10
N THR A 3 -5.22 -31.07 64.90
CA THR A 3 -4.93 -32.39 64.33
C THR A 3 -3.68 -32.36 63.46
N LYS A 4 -2.81 -33.32 63.75
CA LYS A 4 -1.54 -33.70 63.11
C LYS A 4 -1.69 -34.09 61.63
N SER A 5 -0.60 -33.90 60.88
CA SER A 5 0.12 -34.87 60.00
C SER A 5 1.13 -34.05 59.18
N THR A 6 2.46 -34.04 59.43
CA THR A 6 3.50 -35.10 59.32
C THR A 6 3.53 -35.78 57.94
N ILE A 7 4.58 -35.56 57.15
CA ILE A 7 5.67 -36.52 56.79
C ILE A 7 6.53 -35.91 55.67
N ASN A 8 7.82 -36.20 55.77
CA ASN A 8 9.03 -35.63 55.16
C ASN A 8 9.39 -36.20 53.76
N PRO A 9 10.45 -35.67 53.09
CA PRO A 9 10.84 -35.92 51.69
C PRO A 9 11.70 -37.19 51.54
N PRO A 10 12.18 -37.59 50.33
CA PRO A 10 13.54 -37.20 49.91
C PRO A 10 13.86 -37.24 48.39
N SER A 11 15.11 -36.87 48.09
CA SER A 11 16.06 -37.53 47.16
C SER A 11 16.40 -36.87 45.83
N ALA A 12 17.72 -36.64 45.74
CA ALA A 12 18.53 -36.24 44.62
C ALA A 12 18.63 -37.32 43.53
N SER A 13 18.96 -36.90 42.31
CA SER A 13 19.83 -37.67 41.41
C SER A 13 20.51 -36.69 40.44
N GLU A 14 21.80 -36.51 40.68
CA GLU A 14 22.79 -36.02 39.74
C GLU A 14 22.88 -37.00 38.57
N GLY A 15 22.96 -36.46 37.35
CA GLY A 15 23.17 -37.20 36.12
C GLY A 15 24.23 -36.47 35.32
N GLU A 16 25.48 -36.79 35.59
CA GLU A 16 26.63 -36.47 34.77
C GLU A 16 26.65 -37.50 33.62
N ASP A 17 26.49 -37.05 32.37
CA ASP A 17 26.77 -37.87 31.20
C ASP A 17 27.96 -37.27 30.46
N GLU A 18 29.06 -37.98 30.66
CA GLU A 18 30.38 -37.90 30.04
C GLU A 18 30.27 -38.44 28.60
N LEU A 19 30.38 -37.57 27.60
CA LEU A 19 30.56 -37.98 26.20
C LEU A 19 31.87 -37.44 25.64
N GLU A 20 32.89 -38.24 25.92
CA GLU A 20 34.14 -38.42 25.20
C GLU A 20 33.91 -38.38 23.67
N SER A 21 34.39 -37.32 23.02
CA SER A 21 34.48 -37.25 21.56
C SER A 21 35.91 -36.93 21.13
N LYS A 22 36.48 -37.98 20.52
CA LYS A 22 37.75 -38.12 19.82
C LYS A 22 38.30 -36.87 19.14
N GLU A 23 39.60 -36.71 19.37
CA GLU A 23 40.57 -35.98 18.57
C GLU A 23 40.47 -36.36 17.08
N ASP A 24 40.28 -35.37 16.22
CA ASP A 24 40.73 -35.43 14.83
C ASP A 24 41.56 -34.18 14.53
N HIS A 25 42.86 -34.42 14.44
CA HIS A 25 43.90 -33.46 14.16
C HIS A 25 43.89 -33.16 12.65
N HIS A 26 43.23 -32.07 12.26
CA HIS A 26 43.39 -31.48 10.93
C HIS A 26 43.92 -30.05 11.09
N GLN A 27 45.26 -29.93 11.03
CA GLN A 27 45.94 -28.66 10.83
C GLN A 27 45.69 -28.19 9.39
N ASP A 28 44.73 -27.30 9.23
CA ASP A 28 44.60 -26.46 8.03
C ASP A 28 45.29 -25.12 8.32
N PRO A 29 46.40 -24.77 7.65
CA PRO A 29 47.07 -23.49 7.83
C PRO A 29 46.24 -22.42 7.12
N ARG A 30 45.14 -21.98 7.76
CA ARG A 30 44.49 -20.73 7.38
C ARG A 30 45.45 -19.61 7.69
N GLU A 31 46.02 -19.06 6.62
CA GLU A 31 46.62 -17.72 6.62
C GLU A 31 45.62 -16.77 7.31
N GLU A 32 45.90 -16.43 8.57
CA GLU A 32 45.22 -15.33 9.27
C GLU A 32 45.58 -14.05 8.52
N THR A 33 44.74 -13.73 7.53
CA THR A 33 44.76 -12.41 6.93
C THR A 33 44.42 -11.41 8.03
N PRO A 34 45.30 -10.43 8.30
CA PRO A 34 45.10 -9.49 9.40
C PRO A 34 43.77 -8.74 9.21
N PRO A 35 43.09 -8.36 10.30
CA PRO A 35 41.81 -7.66 10.22
C PRO A 35 41.98 -6.40 9.36
N VAL A 36 41.30 -6.37 8.22
CA VAL A 36 41.35 -5.27 7.26
C VAL A 36 40.95 -4.00 8.00
N THR A 37 41.88 -3.05 8.03
CA THR A 37 41.65 -1.82 8.77
C THR A 37 40.61 -0.98 8.06
N VAL A 38 39.80 -0.21 8.81
CA VAL A 38 38.80 0.73 8.23
C VAL A 38 39.42 1.64 7.16
N ASN A 39 40.71 1.94 7.26
CA ASN A 39 41.41 2.76 6.28
C ASN A 39 41.64 2.03 4.95
N GLU A 40 41.93 0.72 4.97
CA GLU A 40 42.06 -0.10 3.76
C GLU A 40 40.71 -0.28 3.05
N MET A 41 39.61 -0.43 3.81
CA MET A 41 38.26 -0.47 3.23
C MET A 41 37.89 0.82 2.50
N ILE A 42 38.26 1.98 3.06
CA ILE A 42 38.02 3.28 2.41
C ILE A 42 38.84 3.41 1.11
N GLN A 43 40.09 2.94 1.10
CA GLN A 43 40.90 2.94 -0.12
C GLN A 43 40.31 2.00 -1.19
N GLY A 44 39.81 0.82 -0.80
CA GLY A 44 39.18 -0.13 -1.71
C GLY A 44 37.94 0.44 -2.42
N THR A 45 37.05 1.09 -1.67
CA THR A 45 35.82 1.71 -2.23
C THR A 45 36.14 2.91 -3.14
N ILE A 46 37.17 3.70 -2.82
CA ILE A 46 37.63 4.79 -3.70
C ILE A 46 38.20 4.23 -5.02
N ALA A 47 38.91 3.10 -4.96
CA ALA A 47 39.47 2.44 -6.13
C ALA A 47 38.39 1.82 -7.04
N GLU A 48 37.33 1.26 -6.45
CA GLU A 48 36.26 0.57 -7.18
C GLU A 48 35.31 1.54 -7.91
N CYS A 49 35.08 2.74 -7.37
CA CYS A 49 34.21 3.74 -8.00
C CYS A 49 34.79 5.19 -7.97
N PRO A 50 35.85 5.48 -8.75
CA PRO A 50 36.54 6.77 -8.73
C PRO A 50 35.64 7.96 -9.10
N SER A 51 34.65 7.74 -9.96
CA SER A 51 33.72 8.73 -10.48
C SER A 51 32.65 9.17 -9.47
N ALA A 52 32.30 8.31 -8.50
CA ALA A 52 31.39 8.67 -7.41
C ALA A 52 32.12 9.55 -6.37
N ALA A 53 33.37 9.23 -6.05
CA ALA A 53 34.19 10.01 -5.13
C ALA A 53 34.38 11.47 -5.62
N LEU A 54 34.59 11.68 -6.92
CA LEU A 54 34.78 13.03 -7.50
C LEU A 54 33.65 14.03 -7.21
N LYS A 55 32.41 13.56 -7.00
CA LYS A 55 31.24 14.44 -6.78
C LYS A 55 31.18 15.06 -5.39
N PHE A 56 31.90 14.51 -4.41
CA PHE A 56 31.85 15.00 -3.03
C PHE A 56 33.09 15.85 -2.66
N ARG A 57 33.99 16.07 -3.62
CA ARG A 57 35.31 16.66 -3.37
C ARG A 57 35.18 18.15 -3.08
N ILE A 58 35.45 18.54 -1.84
CA ILE A 58 35.60 19.95 -1.48
C ILE A 58 36.93 20.40 -2.09
N THR A 59 36.85 21.15 -3.18
CA THR A 59 38.04 21.57 -3.91
C THR A 59 38.57 22.85 -3.26
N ASN A 60 39.87 22.87 -2.92
CA ASN A 60 40.51 24.08 -2.42
C ASN A 60 40.28 25.24 -3.42
N PRO A 61 39.76 26.40 -2.98
CA PRO A 61 39.38 27.50 -3.87
C PRO A 61 40.52 27.97 -4.79
N ALA A 62 41.78 27.83 -4.37
CA ALA A 62 42.94 28.16 -5.21
C ALA A 62 43.10 27.25 -6.44
N ILE A 63 42.65 25.99 -6.36
CA ILE A 63 42.73 25.01 -7.44
C ILE A 63 41.63 25.27 -8.47
N VAL A 64 40.43 25.65 -8.01
CA VAL A 64 39.29 26.01 -8.87
C VAL A 64 39.61 27.26 -9.72
N GLU A 65 40.29 28.24 -9.14
CA GLU A 65 40.68 29.46 -9.86
C GLU A 65 41.70 29.18 -10.98
N ARG A 66 42.61 28.21 -10.79
CA ARG A 66 43.58 27.79 -11.81
C ARG A 66 42.92 27.05 -12.97
N THR A 67 42.00 26.12 -12.69
CA THR A 67 41.29 25.36 -13.73
C THR A 67 40.34 26.25 -14.54
N ARG A 68 39.66 27.22 -13.91
CA ARG A 68 38.84 28.22 -14.59
C ARG A 68 39.66 29.05 -15.60
N LYS A 69 40.82 29.55 -15.17
CA LYS A 69 41.75 30.30 -16.05
C LYS A 69 42.31 29.45 -17.20
N ALA A 70 42.48 28.14 -17.00
CA ALA A 70 42.92 27.23 -18.06
C ALA A 70 41.81 26.98 -19.11
N GLN A 71 40.56 26.79 -18.67
CA GLN A 71 39.42 26.62 -19.58
C GLN A 71 39.12 27.88 -20.39
N GLU A 72 39.23 29.07 -19.77
CA GLU A 72 39.00 30.34 -20.46
C GLU A 72 40.05 30.61 -21.57
N LYS A 73 41.28 30.11 -21.39
CA LYS A 73 42.31 30.14 -22.44
C LYS A 73 42.05 29.15 -23.57
N ALA A 74 41.40 28.02 -23.27
CA ALA A 74 41.07 27.00 -24.28
C ALA A 74 39.87 27.39 -25.16
N THR A 75 38.87 28.06 -24.60
CA THR A 75 37.67 28.48 -25.35
C THR A 75 37.95 29.63 -26.32
N LYS A 76 38.88 30.55 -25.99
CA LYS A 76 39.32 31.61 -26.93
C LYS A 76 40.02 31.10 -28.18
N LYS A 77 40.53 29.85 -28.19
CA LYS A 77 41.18 29.26 -29.38
C LYS A 77 40.23 28.59 -30.38
N LYS A 78 38.96 28.33 -30.02
CA LYS A 78 38.01 27.57 -30.88
C LYS A 78 36.94 28.41 -31.62
N GLY A 79 36.93 29.74 -31.47
CA GLY A 79 35.91 30.62 -32.07
C GLY A 79 36.07 30.92 -33.57
N GLY A 80 37.10 30.41 -34.24
CA GLY A 80 37.46 30.82 -35.61
C GLY A 80 37.11 29.84 -36.72
N LYS A 81 35.93 29.21 -36.75
CA LYS A 81 35.43 28.53 -37.97
C LYS A 81 33.92 28.28 -37.95
N LYS A 82 33.13 29.27 -38.39
CA LYS A 82 31.71 29.11 -38.74
C LYS A 82 31.57 29.41 -40.24
N ARG A 83 31.14 28.42 -41.02
CA ARG A 83 30.64 28.63 -42.39
C ARG A 83 29.24 28.05 -42.50
N ASN A 84 28.37 28.87 -43.06
CA ASN A 84 26.95 28.68 -43.37
C ASN A 84 26.62 27.39 -44.09
N THR A 85 25.45 26.81 -43.79
CA THR A 85 24.41 26.48 -44.78
C THR A 85 23.04 26.43 -44.11
N ALA A 86 22.08 27.09 -44.75
CA ALA A 86 20.65 27.07 -44.46
C ALA A 86 19.95 26.12 -45.46
N SER A 87 18.80 25.54 -45.08
CA SER A 87 17.52 25.69 -45.81
C SER A 87 16.49 24.61 -45.43
N SER A 88 15.22 25.04 -45.43
CA SER A 88 13.96 24.32 -45.69
C SER A 88 13.60 23.10 -44.82
N GLY A 89 12.41 22.93 -44.26
CA GLY A 89 11.08 23.41 -44.67
C GLY A 89 10.31 22.30 -45.41
N SER A 90 9.58 21.44 -44.70
CA SER A 90 8.48 20.59 -45.21
C SER A 90 7.78 19.92 -44.01
N LYS A 91 6.48 20.10 -43.76
CA LYS A 91 5.25 19.75 -44.51
C LYS A 91 4.70 18.39 -44.06
N TRP A 92 3.47 18.44 -43.57
CA TRP A 92 2.64 17.38 -42.99
C TRP A 92 2.45 16.16 -43.89
N LYS A 93 2.36 14.97 -43.30
CA LYS A 93 1.61 13.84 -43.87
C LYS A 93 1.15 12.85 -42.79
N VAL A 94 -0.16 12.65 -42.73
CA VAL A 94 -0.89 11.62 -41.96
C VAL A 94 -0.83 10.30 -42.75
N PRO A 95 -0.73 9.12 -42.12
CA PRO A 95 -0.96 7.83 -42.78
C PRO A 95 -2.41 7.32 -42.63
N PRO A 96 -2.92 6.55 -43.61
CA PRO A 96 -4.32 6.13 -43.72
C PRO A 96 -4.64 4.77 -43.07
N GLU A 97 -5.94 4.55 -42.90
CA GLU A 97 -6.63 3.26 -42.72
C GLU A 97 -6.21 2.16 -43.73
N SER A 98 -6.17 0.93 -43.23
CA SER A 98 -6.15 -0.37 -43.93
C SER A 98 -6.89 -1.32 -42.97
N SER A 99 -8.08 -1.87 -43.22
CA SER A 99 -8.62 -2.68 -44.33
C SER A 99 -7.76 -3.90 -44.65
N ASN A 100 -8.23 -5.07 -44.20
CA ASN A 100 -8.30 -6.40 -44.85
C ASN A 100 -8.45 -7.48 -43.76
N GLU A 101 -9.54 -8.26 -43.75
CA GLU A 101 -9.84 -9.51 -44.49
C GLU A 101 -9.96 -10.62 -43.43
N GLU A 102 -11.18 -11.14 -43.23
CA GLU A 102 -11.63 -12.42 -43.78
C GLU A 102 -10.93 -13.62 -43.15
N GLY A 103 -11.66 -14.29 -42.26
CA GLY A 103 -11.28 -15.53 -41.60
C GLY A 103 -12.55 -16.22 -41.14
N GLU A 104 -13.23 -16.84 -42.11
CA GLU A 104 -14.30 -17.80 -41.90
C GLU A 104 -13.73 -19.03 -41.17
N GLU A 105 -14.23 -19.32 -39.96
CA GLU A 105 -14.19 -20.69 -39.43
C GLU A 105 -15.55 -21.08 -38.86
N GLU A 106 -16.15 -21.97 -39.64
CA GLU A 106 -17.38 -22.70 -39.45
C GLU A 106 -17.25 -23.67 -38.28
N GLN A 107 -17.88 -23.39 -37.14
CA GLN A 107 -18.16 -24.40 -36.11
C GLN A 107 -19.64 -24.48 -35.77
N THR A 108 -20.22 -25.49 -36.40
CA THR A 108 -21.51 -26.14 -36.22
C THR A 108 -22.07 -26.16 -34.78
N GLN A 109 -23.32 -25.70 -34.67
CA GLN A 109 -24.20 -25.93 -33.52
C GLN A 109 -24.87 -27.31 -33.63
N PRO A 110 -25.10 -28.04 -32.51
CA PRO A 110 -26.16 -29.04 -32.46
C PRO A 110 -27.48 -28.41 -31.95
N MET A 111 -28.40 -28.15 -32.88
CA MET A 111 -29.78 -27.77 -32.60
C MET A 111 -30.52 -28.88 -31.85
N LYS A 112 -30.91 -28.62 -30.59
CA LYS A 112 -31.85 -29.46 -29.84
C LYS A 112 -33.29 -29.10 -30.22
N LYS A 113 -33.94 -30.04 -30.91
CA LYS A 113 -35.37 -30.08 -31.22
C LYS A 113 -36.22 -29.85 -29.95
N ARG A 114 -37.04 -28.80 -29.92
CA ARG A 114 -38.17 -28.68 -28.99
C ARG A 114 -39.47 -28.78 -29.77
N LYS A 115 -40.25 -29.79 -29.37
CA LYS A 115 -41.58 -30.15 -29.88
C LYS A 115 -42.54 -28.98 -29.73
N ALA A 116 -43.25 -28.68 -30.81
CA ALA A 116 -44.51 -27.96 -30.76
C ALA A 116 -45.56 -28.82 -30.04
N LEU A 117 -46.23 -28.26 -29.04
CA LEU A 117 -47.48 -28.79 -28.51
C LEU A 117 -48.51 -27.67 -28.57
N THR A 118 -49.35 -27.78 -29.59
CA THR A 118 -50.65 -27.15 -29.77
C THR A 118 -51.64 -27.65 -28.71
N THR A 119 -52.47 -26.75 -28.16
CA THR A 119 -53.85 -26.88 -27.62
C THR A 119 -53.99 -25.92 -26.42
N LYS A 120 -55.07 -25.17 -26.20
CA LYS A 120 -56.44 -25.17 -26.76
C LYS A 120 -57.10 -23.90 -26.23
N ASP A 121 -57.78 -23.18 -27.12
CA ASP A 121 -58.76 -22.14 -26.79
C ASP A 121 -59.84 -22.69 -25.85
N SER A 122 -60.06 -21.99 -24.74
CA SER A 122 -61.35 -22.00 -24.06
C SER A 122 -61.66 -20.59 -23.57
N ASN A 123 -62.47 -19.90 -24.37
CA ASN A 123 -63.33 -18.80 -23.95
C ASN A 123 -64.11 -19.20 -22.69
N GLY A 124 -63.97 -18.42 -21.63
CA GLY A 124 -64.76 -18.48 -20.41
C GLY A 124 -64.85 -17.08 -19.82
N ASP A 125 -66.06 -16.54 -19.89
CA ASP A 125 -66.58 -15.22 -19.52
C ASP A 125 -66.43 -14.94 -17.98
N PRO A 126 -66.48 -13.65 -17.55
CA PRO A 126 -65.97 -13.15 -16.29
C PRO A 126 -67.03 -13.15 -15.17
N GLU A 127 -66.69 -12.52 -14.04
CA GLU A 127 -67.51 -12.26 -12.85
C GLU A 127 -67.32 -13.25 -11.69
N ASN A 128 -66.17 -13.15 -11.02
CA ASN A 128 -66.14 -12.83 -9.59
C ASN A 128 -64.67 -12.58 -9.21
N SER A 129 -64.20 -11.34 -9.36
CA SER A 129 -62.88 -10.97 -8.82
C SER A 129 -63.14 -10.38 -7.45
N ASP A 130 -63.34 -11.25 -6.47
CA ASP A 130 -63.05 -10.91 -5.09
C ASP A 130 -61.59 -10.43 -5.10
N GLU A 131 -61.40 -9.13 -4.91
CA GLU A 131 -60.10 -8.51 -4.69
C GLU A 131 -59.57 -9.05 -3.36
N ASP A 132 -59.05 -10.27 -3.39
CA ASP A 132 -58.15 -10.79 -2.36
C ASP A 132 -56.99 -9.79 -2.32
N GLU A 133 -57.07 -8.83 -1.39
CA GLU A 133 -55.97 -7.98 -1.00
C GLU A 133 -54.84 -8.92 -0.58
N ASP A 134 -53.94 -9.23 -1.53
CA ASP A 134 -52.74 -10.02 -1.33
C ASP A 134 -52.00 -9.42 -0.13
N GLU A 135 -52.22 -10.02 1.04
CA GLU A 135 -51.62 -9.58 2.29
C GLU A 135 -50.12 -9.65 2.07
N LYS A 136 -49.49 -8.47 2.00
CA LYS A 136 -48.14 -8.30 1.50
C LYS A 136 -47.17 -8.90 2.51
N VAL A 137 -46.91 -10.20 2.41
CA VAL A 137 -46.10 -10.95 3.37
C VAL A 137 -44.72 -10.31 3.49
N SER A 138 -44.44 -9.78 4.68
CA SER A 138 -43.16 -9.14 4.98
C SER A 138 -42.07 -10.20 5.07
N ILE A 139 -41.21 -10.24 4.06
CA ILE A 139 -40.06 -11.16 4.01
C ILE A 139 -38.83 -10.46 4.61
N PRO A 140 -38.13 -11.05 5.59
CA PRO A 140 -36.85 -10.52 6.05
C PRO A 140 -35.71 -10.84 5.07
N LEU A 141 -34.76 -9.91 4.94
CA LEU A 141 -33.58 -9.98 4.10
C LEU A 141 -32.35 -9.55 4.90
N THR A 142 -31.23 -10.25 4.76
CA THR A 142 -29.97 -9.88 5.42
C THR A 142 -29.07 -9.11 4.46
N CYS A 143 -28.56 -7.96 4.90
CA CYS A 143 -27.66 -7.13 4.11
C CYS A 143 -26.30 -6.96 4.80
N TYR A 144 -25.22 -7.08 4.03
CA TYR A 144 -23.85 -6.72 4.40
C TYR A 144 -23.40 -5.53 3.57
N ILE A 145 -22.58 -4.66 4.16
CA ILE A 145 -22.02 -3.49 3.47
C ILE A 145 -20.53 -3.68 3.32
N TYR A 146 -20.02 -3.43 2.12
CA TYR A 146 -18.61 -3.49 1.77
C TYR A 146 -18.21 -2.08 1.36
N ILE A 147 -17.43 -1.41 2.21
CA ILE A 147 -16.96 -0.05 1.97
C ILE A 147 -15.57 -0.13 1.37
N GLU A 148 -15.35 0.45 0.19
CA GLU A 148 -14.03 0.46 -0.45
C GLU A 148 -13.01 1.18 0.42
N HIS A 149 -11.80 0.63 0.54
CA HIS A 149 -10.69 1.41 1.09
C HIS A 149 -10.31 2.56 0.14
N PRO A 150 -9.94 3.74 0.67
CA PRO A 150 -9.36 4.79 -0.15
C PRO A 150 -8.12 4.21 -0.87
N ALA A 151 -8.05 4.40 -2.18
CA ALA A 151 -6.98 3.81 -2.99
C ALA A 151 -5.61 4.31 -2.53
N ALA A 152 -4.91 3.50 -1.74
CA ALA A 152 -3.51 3.76 -1.40
C ALA A 152 -2.67 3.74 -2.69
N PRO A 153 -1.67 4.63 -2.85
CA PRO A 153 -0.74 4.58 -3.96
C PRO A 153 0.08 3.28 -3.84
N ARG A 154 -0.30 2.24 -4.60
CA ARG A 154 0.34 0.93 -4.54
C ARG A 154 1.47 0.83 -5.56
N VAL A 155 2.64 0.40 -5.07
CA VAL A 155 3.87 0.22 -5.85
C VAL A 155 4.01 -1.22 -6.37
N THR A 156 3.28 -2.19 -5.84
CA THR A 156 3.44 -3.62 -6.16
C THR A 156 2.34 -4.14 -7.11
N LYS A 157 2.78 -4.86 -8.16
CA LYS A 157 1.92 -5.52 -9.14
C LYS A 157 1.47 -6.89 -8.60
N GLY A 158 0.33 -6.96 -7.90
CA GLY A 158 -0.25 -8.21 -7.39
C GLY A 158 -1.78 -8.18 -7.40
N LYS A 159 -2.43 -9.36 -7.46
CA LYS A 159 -3.89 -9.48 -7.29
C LYS A 159 -4.23 -9.23 -5.81
N ILE A 160 -4.97 -8.17 -5.55
CA ILE A 160 -5.44 -7.79 -4.21
C ILE A 160 -6.64 -8.67 -3.86
N SER A 161 -6.68 -9.19 -2.64
CA SER A 161 -7.84 -9.96 -2.17
C SER A 161 -9.01 -9.03 -1.83
N ASP A 162 -10.25 -9.50 -1.96
CA ASP A 162 -11.44 -8.68 -1.65
C ASP A 162 -11.43 -8.19 -0.19
N ALA A 163 -10.92 -8.99 0.75
CA ALA A 163 -10.80 -8.62 2.16
C ALA A 163 -9.85 -7.44 2.40
N GLU A 164 -8.90 -7.20 1.50
CA GLU A 164 -7.98 -6.07 1.56
C GLU A 164 -8.52 -4.84 0.81
N LYS A 165 -9.49 -5.06 -0.08
CA LYS A 165 -10.11 -3.99 -0.88
C LYS A 165 -11.28 -3.33 -0.14
N TYR A 166 -11.97 -4.06 0.72
CA TYR A 166 -13.20 -3.62 1.36
C TYR A 166 -13.20 -3.80 2.88
N VAL A 167 -13.72 -2.81 3.60
CA VAL A 167 -14.13 -2.94 5.00
C VAL A 167 -15.56 -3.48 5.03
N GLN A 168 -15.76 -4.63 5.67
CA GLN A 168 -17.09 -5.22 5.83
C GLN A 168 -17.78 -4.63 7.07
N LYS A 169 -19.01 -4.14 6.90
CA LYS A 169 -19.92 -3.66 7.96
C LYS A 169 -21.26 -4.42 7.94
N GLY A 170 -21.94 -4.43 9.08
CA GLY A 170 -23.17 -5.20 9.30
C GLY A 170 -22.91 -6.56 9.97
N PRO A 171 -23.84 -7.52 9.90
CA PRO A 171 -25.07 -7.52 9.10
C PRO A 171 -26.18 -6.64 9.69
N PHE A 172 -27.13 -6.22 8.85
CA PHE A 172 -28.42 -5.71 9.30
C PHE A 172 -29.56 -6.38 8.52
N VAL A 173 -30.75 -6.37 9.11
CA VAL A 173 -31.95 -7.02 8.55
C VAL A 173 -32.89 -5.94 8.02
N LEU A 174 -33.38 -6.15 6.81
CA LEU A 174 -34.42 -5.35 6.16
C LEU A 174 -35.67 -6.18 5.98
N GLN A 175 -36.81 -5.53 5.89
CA GLN A 175 -38.06 -6.11 5.44
C GLN A 175 -38.29 -5.81 3.97
N SER A 176 -38.97 -6.73 3.29
CA SER A 176 -39.25 -6.62 1.86
C SER A 176 -40.27 -5.52 1.51
N THR A 177 -40.86 -4.92 2.54
CA THR A 177 -41.78 -3.78 2.52
C THR A 177 -41.08 -2.47 2.88
N ASP A 178 -39.82 -2.51 3.33
CA ASP A 178 -39.07 -1.31 3.71
C ASP A 178 -38.81 -0.40 2.51
N SER A 179 -38.90 0.90 2.78
CA SER A 179 -38.63 1.94 1.79
C SER A 179 -37.14 2.10 1.51
N TYR A 180 -36.81 2.75 0.39
CA TYR A 180 -35.43 3.12 0.08
C TYR A 180 -34.79 4.02 1.15
N SER A 181 -35.57 4.92 1.75
CA SER A 181 -35.09 5.78 2.83
C SER A 181 -34.74 4.97 4.09
N THR A 182 -35.56 3.97 4.42
CA THR A 182 -35.29 3.03 5.52
C THR A 182 -33.99 2.27 5.28
N PHE A 183 -33.77 1.81 4.05
CA PHE A 183 -32.53 1.16 3.65
C PHE A 183 -31.30 2.05 3.84
N LEU A 184 -31.36 3.32 3.41
CA LEU A 184 -30.26 4.28 3.60
C LEU A 184 -30.01 4.58 5.09
N LEU A 185 -31.06 4.65 5.91
CA LEU A 185 -30.93 4.79 7.37
C LEU A 185 -30.23 3.58 7.99
N SER A 186 -30.54 2.36 7.52
CA SER A 186 -29.84 1.16 7.97
C SER A 186 -28.37 1.15 7.55
N ILE A 187 -28.04 1.60 6.33
CA ILE A 187 -26.64 1.80 5.90
C ILE A 187 -25.94 2.80 6.81
N SER A 188 -26.55 3.95 7.04
CA SER A 188 -26.05 5.01 7.92
C SER A 188 -25.76 4.50 9.33
N GLY A 189 -26.65 3.65 9.87
CA GLY A 189 -26.45 3.01 11.18
C GLY A 189 -25.31 2.00 11.22
N ALA A 190 -25.16 1.18 10.17
CA ALA A 190 -24.14 0.12 10.10
C ALA A 190 -22.74 0.65 9.75
N ALA A 191 -22.67 1.72 8.95
CA ALA A 191 -21.45 2.39 8.54
C ALA A 191 -21.28 3.74 9.29
N PRO A 192 -21.54 3.79 10.61
CA PRO A 192 -21.89 4.97 11.43
C PRO A 192 -21.60 6.33 10.77
N CYS A 193 -22.45 6.76 9.84
CA CYS A 193 -22.26 8.01 9.09
C CYS A 193 -23.61 8.67 8.79
N PRO A 194 -23.68 10.00 8.60
CA PRO A 194 -24.92 10.66 8.19
C PRO A 194 -25.44 10.16 6.84
N VAL A 195 -26.77 10.03 6.70
CA VAL A 195 -27.40 9.58 5.44
C VAL A 195 -27.00 10.46 4.25
N LEU A 196 -26.84 11.77 4.45
CA LEU A 196 -26.44 12.73 3.42
C LEU A 196 -25.00 12.53 2.90
N ASN A 197 -24.16 11.84 3.68
CA ASN A 197 -22.77 11.55 3.31
C ASN A 197 -22.64 10.25 2.51
N ILE A 198 -23.72 9.46 2.40
CA ILE A 198 -23.75 8.27 1.58
C ILE A 198 -23.74 8.69 0.10
N VAL A 199 -22.86 8.06 -0.68
CA VAL A 199 -22.72 8.28 -2.13
C VAL A 199 -23.57 7.23 -2.85
N ASP A 200 -24.88 7.42 -2.80
CA ASP A 200 -25.89 6.44 -3.16
C ASP A 200 -25.93 6.09 -4.65
N ASP A 201 -25.56 7.04 -5.51
CA ASP A 201 -25.41 6.89 -6.97
C ASP A 201 -24.35 5.83 -7.36
N LYS A 202 -23.36 5.61 -6.49
CA LYS A 202 -22.25 4.66 -6.72
C LYS A 202 -22.41 3.35 -5.96
N ILE A 203 -23.52 3.16 -5.24
CA ILE A 203 -23.78 1.89 -4.58
C ILE A 203 -24.09 0.85 -5.65
N THR A 204 -23.41 -0.29 -5.51
CA THR A 204 -23.69 -1.49 -6.29
C THR A 204 -24.07 -2.62 -5.34
N TRP A 205 -24.73 -3.66 -5.83
CA TRP A 205 -25.18 -4.77 -5.03
C TRP A 205 -25.04 -6.09 -5.77
N ARG A 206 -24.93 -7.18 -5.03
CA ARG A 206 -25.02 -8.56 -5.55
C ARG A 206 -25.62 -9.49 -4.51
N CYS A 207 -26.25 -10.57 -4.98
CA CYS A 207 -26.62 -11.68 -4.10
C CYS A 207 -25.36 -12.41 -3.64
N GLN A 208 -25.29 -12.81 -2.37
CA GLN A 208 -24.15 -13.58 -1.86
C GLN A 208 -24.05 -14.97 -2.49
N THR A 209 -25.20 -15.58 -2.80
CA THR A 209 -25.29 -16.91 -3.42
C THR A 209 -26.06 -16.84 -4.74
N PRO A 210 -25.50 -17.35 -5.86
CA PRO A 210 -24.14 -17.89 -6.00
C PRO A 210 -23.06 -16.80 -5.89
N GLY A 211 -21.84 -17.16 -5.47
CA GLY A 211 -20.75 -16.19 -5.26
C GLY A 211 -20.34 -15.41 -6.52
N ASN A 212 -20.59 -15.98 -7.70
CA ASN A 212 -20.33 -15.36 -9.00
C ASN A 212 -21.53 -14.54 -9.53
N SER A 213 -22.43 -14.11 -8.66
CA SER A 213 -23.55 -13.25 -9.07
C SER A 213 -23.02 -11.94 -9.67
N PRO A 214 -23.58 -11.47 -10.79
CA PRO A 214 -23.18 -10.20 -11.37
C PRO A 214 -23.44 -9.06 -10.37
N CYS A 215 -22.53 -8.09 -10.36
CA CYS A 215 -22.67 -6.87 -9.59
C CYS A 215 -23.57 -5.89 -10.36
N MET A 216 -24.65 -5.46 -9.73
CA MET A 216 -25.66 -4.60 -10.33
C MET A 216 -25.63 -3.21 -9.67
N PRO A 217 -25.84 -2.12 -10.41
CA PRO A 217 -25.98 -0.80 -9.79
C PRO A 217 -27.27 -0.74 -8.97
N LEU A 218 -27.23 -0.06 -7.83
CA LEU A 218 -28.43 0.22 -7.04
C LEU A 218 -29.20 1.41 -7.61
N GLY A 219 -28.51 2.46 -8.08
CA GLY A 219 -29.11 3.54 -8.87
C GLY A 219 -30.34 4.21 -8.24
N GLY A 220 -30.35 4.39 -6.91
CA GLY A 220 -31.46 5.02 -6.19
C GLY A 220 -32.66 4.09 -5.93
N ARG A 221 -33.86 4.67 -5.88
CA ARG A 221 -35.10 3.96 -5.52
C ARG A 221 -35.46 2.84 -6.49
N THR A 222 -35.29 3.06 -7.80
CA THR A 222 -35.69 2.09 -8.83
C THR A 222 -34.87 0.80 -8.73
N GLY A 223 -33.54 0.90 -8.62
CA GLY A 223 -32.72 -0.30 -8.48
C GLY A 223 -32.80 -0.91 -7.08
N TYR A 224 -33.16 -0.16 -6.04
CA TYR A 224 -33.56 -0.75 -4.75
C TYR A 224 -34.82 -1.63 -4.89
N THR A 225 -35.87 -1.19 -5.58
CA THR A 225 -37.05 -2.03 -5.85
C THR A 225 -36.66 -3.29 -6.62
N ALA A 226 -35.86 -3.16 -7.69
CA ALA A 226 -35.36 -4.29 -8.46
C ALA A 226 -34.52 -5.27 -7.61
N MET A 227 -33.71 -4.74 -6.68
CA MET A 227 -32.96 -5.53 -5.72
C MET A 227 -33.91 -6.34 -4.83
N ILE A 228 -34.90 -5.70 -4.22
CA ILE A 228 -35.88 -6.37 -3.35
C ILE A 228 -36.62 -7.48 -4.12
N ASP A 229 -37.08 -7.21 -5.35
CA ASP A 229 -37.78 -8.20 -6.18
C ASP A 229 -36.89 -9.40 -6.52
N ALA A 230 -35.64 -9.15 -6.88
CA ALA A 230 -34.66 -10.19 -7.16
C ALA A 230 -34.40 -11.10 -5.94
N ILE A 231 -34.41 -10.53 -4.73
CA ILE A 231 -34.19 -11.30 -3.50
C ILE A 231 -35.46 -12.01 -3.03
N LYS A 232 -36.66 -11.41 -3.21
CA LYS A 232 -37.94 -12.05 -2.91
C LYS A 232 -38.10 -13.38 -3.66
N ALA A 233 -37.64 -13.41 -4.91
CA ALA A 233 -37.63 -14.61 -5.74
C ALA A 233 -36.66 -15.71 -5.25
N LYS A 234 -35.77 -15.42 -4.29
CA LYS A 234 -34.85 -16.40 -3.69
C LYS A 234 -35.50 -17.14 -2.52
N ARG A 235 -35.00 -18.35 -2.25
CA ARG A 235 -35.38 -19.17 -1.09
C ARG A 235 -34.95 -18.49 0.21
N THR A 236 -35.67 -18.72 1.31
CA THR A 236 -35.47 -18.04 2.61
C THR A 236 -34.01 -18.04 3.11
N GLY A 237 -33.24 -19.12 2.90
CA GLY A 237 -31.82 -19.18 3.29
C GLY A 237 -30.83 -18.52 2.33
N GLN A 238 -31.29 -17.97 1.21
CA GLN A 238 -30.46 -17.33 0.17
C GLN A 238 -30.77 -15.84 0.02
N ARG A 239 -31.54 -15.26 0.95
CA ARG A 239 -31.93 -13.84 0.94
C ARG A 239 -30.87 -12.96 1.58
N VAL A 240 -29.64 -13.10 1.07
CA VAL A 240 -28.48 -12.34 1.54
C VAL A 240 -27.89 -11.50 0.41
N VAL A 241 -27.76 -10.20 0.67
CA VAL A 241 -27.20 -9.24 -0.28
C VAL A 241 -25.98 -8.56 0.28
N ILE A 242 -25.02 -8.34 -0.60
CA ILE A 242 -23.82 -7.56 -0.35
C ILE A 242 -23.97 -6.25 -1.12
N ALA A 243 -24.10 -5.14 -0.42
CA ALA A 243 -24.03 -3.79 -0.97
C ALA A 243 -22.57 -3.33 -0.92
N MET A 244 -22.02 -2.93 -2.06
CA MET A 244 -20.66 -2.38 -2.19
C MET A 244 -20.77 -0.88 -2.48
N MET A 245 -20.04 -0.07 -1.73
CA MET A 245 -20.09 1.39 -1.85
C MET A 245 -18.71 2.03 -1.67
N PRO A 246 -18.48 3.20 -2.27
CA PRO A 246 -17.29 3.98 -1.96
C PRO A 246 -17.34 4.50 -0.51
N PRO A 247 -16.22 5.01 0.04
CA PRO A 247 -16.21 5.70 1.32
C PRO A 247 -17.30 6.78 1.41
N PRO A 248 -18.04 6.88 2.53
CA PRO A 248 -18.91 8.02 2.78
C PRO A 248 -18.12 9.33 2.66
N LYS A 249 -18.77 10.36 2.11
CA LYS A 249 -18.19 11.72 2.04
C LYS A 249 -17.82 12.16 3.46
N LYS A 250 -16.63 12.74 3.61
CA LYS A 250 -16.33 13.50 4.83
C LYS A 250 -17.36 14.61 4.93
N SER A 251 -18.00 14.75 6.08
CA SER A 251 -18.74 15.98 6.39
C SER A 251 -17.77 17.12 6.10
N ALA A 252 -18.23 18.15 5.38
CA ALA A 252 -17.44 19.36 5.24
C ALA A 252 -17.04 19.74 6.66
N GLU A 253 -15.72 19.74 6.92
CA GLU A 253 -15.19 20.04 8.24
C GLU A 253 -15.89 21.29 8.71
N LYS A 254 -16.67 21.17 9.80
CA LYS A 254 -17.41 22.31 10.32
C LYS A 254 -16.39 23.43 10.45
N PRO A 255 -16.66 24.61 9.86
CA PRO A 255 -15.69 25.68 9.88
C PRO A 255 -15.18 25.85 11.30
N HIS A 256 -13.87 25.80 11.48
CA HIS A 256 -13.23 25.81 12.79
C HIS A 256 -13.52 27.09 13.62
N TRP A 257 -14.24 28.07 13.05
CA TRP A 257 -14.65 29.25 13.79
C TRP A 257 -15.87 28.93 14.65
N ASP A 258 -15.70 29.14 15.96
CA ASP A 258 -16.65 28.88 17.04
C ASP A 258 -18.08 29.35 16.71
N VAL A 259 -18.96 28.41 16.40
CA VAL A 259 -20.41 28.65 16.49
C VAL A 259 -20.82 28.21 17.88
N ASP A 260 -21.05 29.19 18.75
CA ASP A 260 -21.47 29.09 20.16
C ASP A 260 -22.28 27.82 20.49
N ASP A 261 -21.59 26.84 21.06
CA ASP A 261 -21.89 26.14 22.31
C ASP A 261 -23.36 25.94 22.71
N LYS A 262 -24.20 25.43 21.79
CA LYS A 262 -25.50 24.88 22.13
C LYS A 262 -25.66 23.46 21.62
N GLU A 263 -25.60 22.55 22.59
CA GLU A 263 -25.83 21.12 22.52
C GLU A 263 -24.79 20.35 21.70
N ASN A 264 -23.80 19.84 22.45
CA ASN A 264 -22.95 18.70 22.11
C ASN A 264 -23.80 17.44 21.83
N VAL A 265 -24.60 17.46 20.78
CA VAL A 265 -25.09 16.24 20.17
C VAL A 265 -23.85 15.60 19.58
N SER A 266 -23.37 14.52 20.20
CA SER A 266 -22.31 13.69 19.64
C SER A 266 -22.77 13.22 18.27
N GLU A 267 -22.45 13.99 17.24
CA GLU A 267 -22.54 13.55 15.85
C GLU A 267 -21.76 12.25 15.79
N ARG A 268 -22.41 11.18 15.33
CA ARG A 268 -21.77 9.89 15.15
C ARG A 268 -20.80 10.06 14.00
N ASP A 269 -19.62 10.56 14.32
CA ASP A 269 -18.55 10.70 13.37
C ASP A 269 -18.11 9.31 12.96
N PHE A 270 -18.10 9.11 11.65
CA PHE A 270 -17.60 7.88 11.07
C PHE A 270 -16.12 7.76 11.43
N ASP A 271 -15.74 6.63 12.03
CA ASP A 271 -14.33 6.37 12.34
C ASP A 271 -13.54 6.12 11.06
N TYR A 272 -12.98 7.21 10.51
CA TYR A 272 -12.10 7.14 9.36
C TYR A 272 -10.79 6.40 9.68
N GLY A 273 -10.42 6.24 10.96
CA GLY A 273 -9.21 5.53 11.38
C GLY A 273 -9.21 4.05 10.96
N GLU A 274 -10.37 3.40 10.89
CA GLU A 274 -10.48 2.02 10.39
C GLU A 274 -10.30 1.93 8.86
N LEU A 275 -10.60 3.02 8.13
CA LEU A 275 -10.34 3.11 6.69
C LEU A 275 -8.91 3.54 6.37
N GLU A 276 -8.24 4.20 7.31
CA GLU A 276 -6.83 4.57 7.23
C GLU A 276 -5.98 3.30 7.38
N THR A 277 -5.76 2.62 6.25
CA THR A 277 -4.70 1.61 6.16
C THR A 277 -3.41 2.27 6.65
N SER A 278 -2.76 1.67 7.66
CA SER A 278 -1.52 2.15 8.31
C SER A 278 -0.73 2.99 7.32
N THR A 279 -0.77 4.30 7.54
CA THR A 279 -0.40 5.25 6.50
C THR A 279 1.06 4.99 6.10
N THR A 280 1.43 5.35 4.87
CA THR A 280 2.83 5.26 4.43
C THR A 280 3.76 5.95 5.43
N ASP A 281 3.29 6.97 6.13
CA ASP A 281 4.01 7.66 7.20
C ASP A 281 4.36 6.74 8.37
N ASP A 282 3.45 5.89 8.84
CA ASP A 282 3.76 4.91 9.90
C ASP A 282 4.86 3.93 9.46
N THR A 283 4.79 3.47 8.21
CA THR A 283 5.81 2.57 7.66
C THR A 283 7.17 3.28 7.52
N ILE A 284 7.18 4.55 7.12
CA ILE A 284 8.40 5.36 7.03
C ILE A 284 8.97 5.61 8.42
N ILE A 285 8.14 5.93 9.41
CA ILE A 285 8.55 6.13 10.80
C ILE A 285 9.14 4.84 11.35
N GLN A 286 8.51 3.69 11.10
CA GLN A 286 9.01 2.39 11.56
C GLN A 286 10.33 2.01 10.88
N GLN A 287 10.45 2.23 9.56
CA GLN A 287 11.70 2.01 8.83
C GLN A 287 12.82 2.91 9.33
N ARG A 288 12.53 4.20 9.56
CA ARG A 288 13.50 5.16 10.12
C ARG A 288 13.90 4.80 11.53
N LYS A 289 12.97 4.36 12.37
CA LYS A 289 13.25 3.88 13.72
C LYS A 289 14.19 2.68 13.69
N LYS A 290 13.86 1.66 12.89
CA LYS A 290 14.70 0.46 12.73
C LYS A 290 16.09 0.80 12.20
N PHE A 291 16.19 1.68 11.20
CA PHE A 291 17.47 2.15 10.69
C PHE A 291 18.29 2.86 11.78
N ASN A 292 17.67 3.76 12.54
CA ASN A 292 18.34 4.50 13.61
C ASN A 292 18.79 3.59 14.76
N GLU A 293 18.03 2.54 15.09
CA GLU A 293 18.42 1.55 16.11
C GLU A 293 19.69 0.81 15.71
N VAL A 294 19.80 0.41 14.43
CA VAL A 294 20.96 -0.33 13.92
C VAL A 294 22.16 0.60 13.66
N ALA A 295 21.95 1.75 13.01
CA ALA A 295 23.01 2.68 12.62
C ALA A 295 23.46 3.63 13.75
N GLY A 296 22.61 3.86 14.75
CA GLY A 296 22.84 4.82 15.83
C GLY A 296 24.17 4.64 16.58
N PRO A 297 24.53 3.42 17.02
CA PRO A 297 25.80 3.18 17.69
C PRO A 297 27.02 3.55 16.83
N LEU A 298 27.02 3.16 15.55
CA LEU A 298 28.11 3.47 14.62
C LEU A 298 28.20 4.97 14.31
N ILE A 299 27.07 5.65 14.15
CA ILE A 299 27.05 7.11 13.97
C ILE A 299 27.65 7.80 15.21
N LYS A 300 27.34 7.31 16.41
CA LYS A 300 27.91 7.84 17.66
C LYS A 300 29.42 7.65 17.71
N GLU A 301 29.91 6.48 17.31
CA GLU A 301 31.35 6.21 17.21
C GLU A 301 32.04 7.11 16.17
N LEU A 302 31.47 7.25 14.97
CA LEU A 302 31.98 8.14 13.94
C LEU A 302 32.01 9.61 14.40
N LYS A 303 30.97 10.07 15.12
CA LYS A 303 30.92 11.42 15.70
C LYS A 303 32.00 11.62 16.79
N ALA A 304 32.33 10.58 17.55
CA ALA A 304 33.39 10.62 18.56
C ALA A 304 34.79 10.61 17.92
N LYS A 305 34.97 9.82 16.86
CA LYS A 305 36.22 9.72 16.10
C LYS A 305 36.54 11.00 15.31
N TYR A 306 35.50 11.66 14.79
CA TYR A 306 35.60 12.91 14.04
C TYR A 306 34.78 14.01 14.72
N PRO A 307 35.28 14.61 15.83
CA PRO A 307 34.57 15.68 16.52
C PRO A 307 34.51 16.95 15.67
N ILE A 308 33.60 17.87 16.02
CA ILE A 308 33.50 19.17 15.35
C ILE A 308 34.80 19.95 15.61
N GLY A 309 35.39 20.52 14.55
CA GLY A 309 36.65 21.25 14.65
C GLY A 309 37.88 20.36 14.76
N ASN A 310 37.79 19.09 14.37
CA ASN A 310 38.92 18.15 14.40
C ASN A 310 40.05 18.49 13.40
N HIS A 311 39.82 19.42 12.46
CA HIS A 311 40.80 19.80 11.46
C HIS A 311 41.13 21.31 11.54
N PRO A 312 42.43 21.70 11.58
CA PRO A 312 42.84 23.09 11.86
C PRO A 312 42.40 24.10 10.79
N LEU A 313 42.30 23.68 9.52
CA LEU A 313 41.87 24.56 8.41
C LEU A 313 40.35 24.79 8.36
N PHE A 314 39.56 23.98 9.08
CA PHE A 314 38.09 24.03 9.03
C PHE A 314 37.51 24.01 10.45
N PRO A 315 37.78 25.06 11.25
CA PRO A 315 37.20 25.16 12.59
C PRO A 315 35.67 25.17 12.47
N GLY A 316 34.99 24.31 13.24
CA GLY A 316 33.53 24.19 13.21
C GLY A 316 32.97 23.13 12.27
N MET A 317 33.80 22.42 11.50
CA MET A 317 33.36 21.29 10.67
C MET A 317 33.92 19.96 11.19
N ARG A 318 33.21 18.86 10.92
CA ARG A 318 33.76 17.50 11.06
C ARG A 318 34.41 17.12 9.75
N ILE A 319 35.71 16.91 9.72
CA ILE A 319 36.45 16.61 8.49
C ILE A 319 37.06 15.21 8.57
N TYR A 320 36.84 14.40 7.55
CA TYR A 320 37.63 13.19 7.29
C TYR A 320 38.78 13.56 6.33
N THR A 321 40.01 13.26 6.73
CA THR A 321 41.19 13.43 5.88
C THR A 321 41.68 12.06 5.43
N ASP A 322 41.64 11.83 4.13
CA ASP A 322 42.23 10.64 3.54
C ASP A 322 43.76 10.79 3.52
N LYS A 323 44.46 9.88 4.19
CA LYS A 323 45.92 9.92 4.33
C LYS A 323 46.67 9.68 3.03
N SER A 324 46.11 8.91 2.08
CA SER A 324 46.81 8.57 0.84
C SER A 324 46.76 9.73 -0.16
N THR A 325 45.59 10.35 -0.30
CA THR A 325 45.35 11.43 -1.27
C THR A 325 45.53 12.82 -0.67
N GLY A 326 45.50 12.95 0.65
CA GLY A 326 45.46 14.23 1.37
C GLY A 326 44.14 14.99 1.19
N TRP A 327 43.08 14.34 0.71
CA TRP A 327 41.80 15.00 0.46
C TRP A 327 40.97 15.10 1.73
N ASN A 328 40.29 16.22 1.87
CA ASN A 328 39.45 16.54 3.02
C ASN A 328 37.99 16.49 2.62
N TRP A 329 37.18 15.78 3.41
CA TRP A 329 35.75 15.61 3.20
C TRP A 329 35.00 16.04 4.44
N GLU A 330 34.05 16.96 4.27
CA GLU A 330 33.13 17.30 5.35
C GLU A 330 32.17 16.13 5.62
N LEU A 331 32.05 15.77 6.89
CA LEU A 331 31.15 14.73 7.42
C LEU A 331 29.88 15.38 7.99
N THR A 332 28.93 15.68 7.11
CA THR A 332 27.57 16.10 7.48
C THR A 332 26.79 14.93 8.09
N GLU A 333 25.65 15.19 8.74
CA GLU A 333 24.82 14.12 9.32
C GLU A 333 24.37 13.09 8.28
N LEU A 334 23.98 13.55 7.09
CA LEU A 334 23.63 12.66 5.98
C LEU A 334 24.80 11.76 5.59
N LYS A 335 26.01 12.31 5.47
CA LYS A 335 27.21 11.53 5.11
C LYS A 335 27.60 10.55 6.21
N LEU A 336 27.43 10.90 7.48
CA LEU A 336 27.63 9.98 8.60
C LEU A 336 26.64 8.83 8.56
N ASN A 337 25.36 9.09 8.24
CA ASN A 337 24.35 8.04 8.09
C ASN A 337 24.66 7.10 6.93
N ILE A 338 25.06 7.63 5.76
CA ILE A 338 25.45 6.83 4.60
C ILE A 338 26.68 5.97 4.92
N TRP A 339 27.69 6.56 5.58
CA TRP A 339 28.89 5.84 5.95
C TRP A 339 28.60 4.73 6.97
N ALA A 340 27.80 5.02 8.00
CA ALA A 340 27.37 4.00 8.96
C ALA A 340 26.59 2.85 8.29
N ALA A 341 25.68 3.18 7.37
CA ALA A 341 24.94 2.17 6.60
C ALA A 341 25.88 1.27 5.78
N HIS A 342 26.90 1.85 5.15
CA HIS A 342 27.86 1.09 4.37
C HIS A 342 28.74 0.16 5.23
N ILE A 343 29.13 0.62 6.43
CA ILE A 343 29.84 -0.21 7.41
C ILE A 343 28.97 -1.39 7.84
N ILE A 344 27.68 -1.16 8.09
CA ILE A 344 26.73 -2.23 8.45
C ILE A 344 26.70 -3.28 7.35
N GLU A 345 26.53 -2.88 6.09
CA GLU A 345 26.49 -3.80 4.96
C GLU A 345 27.75 -4.68 4.91
N TYR A 346 28.94 -4.08 5.06
CA TYR A 346 30.21 -4.82 5.09
C TYR A 346 30.42 -5.73 6.32
N LEU A 347 29.71 -5.51 7.43
CA LEU A 347 29.82 -6.36 8.62
C LEU A 347 28.90 -7.59 8.56
N PHE A 348 27.88 -7.56 7.72
CA PHE A 348 26.90 -8.63 7.58
C PHE A 348 27.08 -9.50 6.33
N PHE A 349 28.10 -9.20 5.51
CA PHE A 349 28.56 -10.00 4.37
C PHE A 349 30.02 -10.38 4.58
#